data_AF-C0LTN5-F1
#
_entry.id   AF-C0LTN5-F1
#
_cell.length_a   1.000
_cell.length_b   1.000
_cell.length_c   1.000
_cell.angle_alpha   90.00
_cell.angle_beta   90.00
_cell.angle_gamma   90.00
#
_symmetry.space_group_name_H-M   'P 1'
#
loop_
_entity.id
_entity.type
_entity.pdbx_description
1 polymer ?
#
loop_
_entity_poly.entity_id
_entity_poly.type
_entity_poly.pdbx_seq_one_letter_code
_entity_poly.pdbx_strand_id
1 'polypeptide(L)'
;MTGVMLLDDRVQAWDFGDFPYGLEPLTMPLAGKARALAGVVAPEVPPCDVDHVCAELRLLDGGTRDAGRFDLASPATYEQLFWFRWITGHQVTFALWRLMGALLAEHPTDGAPPGPDVLERLETYVHGYGAMLLYSGSCPRDLYSTLIRPAMFRQHRGFSGTWAPDFHQVRSLLRGRSRGWLRERSAAGVRAAVEAHCAIHEEVAARLVPEGRSLLQESIGEAPVRPSQRTAVLYDNFFMTLRAPISDGTVAVQLLRRLRAVALDLAANGLYPLGRDAAVDETPAAAAMVAHGERRLGRVVTAIASYAAEVAWRQGT
;
A
#
# COMPACT_ATOMS: atom_id res chain seq x y z
N MET A 1 -21.95 -21.61 -23.64
CA MET A 1 -20.60 -21.93 -23.14
C MET A 1 -20.69 -22.10 -21.64
N THR A 2 -20.73 -23.34 -21.16
CA THR A 2 -20.68 -23.71 -19.75
C THR A 2 -19.23 -23.56 -19.27
N GLY A 3 -18.95 -22.46 -18.59
CA GLY A 3 -17.65 -22.25 -17.93
C GLY A 3 -17.51 -23.23 -16.78
N VAL A 4 -16.48 -24.06 -16.82
CA VAL A 4 -16.11 -24.94 -15.71
C VAL A 4 -15.67 -24.04 -14.54
N MET A 5 -16.45 -24.02 -13.46
CA MET A 5 -16.01 -23.45 -12.18
C MET A 5 -14.95 -24.37 -11.60
N LEU A 6 -13.70 -23.92 -11.61
CA LEU A 6 -12.64 -24.55 -10.84
C LEU A 6 -12.75 -24.01 -9.41
N LEU A 7 -13.32 -24.81 -8.51
CA LEU A 7 -13.08 -24.67 -7.08
C LEU A 7 -11.66 -25.16 -6.83
N ASP A 8 -10.72 -24.23 -6.66
CA ASP A 8 -9.39 -24.56 -6.17
C ASP A 8 -9.42 -24.41 -4.64
N ASP A 9 -9.44 -25.53 -3.92
CA ASP A 9 -9.50 -25.58 -2.44
C ASP A 9 -8.33 -24.84 -1.76
N ARG A 10 -7.31 -24.43 -2.54
CA ARG A 10 -6.18 -23.61 -2.07
C ARG A 10 -6.51 -22.12 -1.99
N VAL A 11 -7.55 -21.65 -2.68
CA VAL A 11 -8.07 -20.28 -2.54
C VAL A 11 -9.25 -20.33 -1.57
N GLN A 12 -8.97 -20.02 -0.30
CA GLN A 12 -9.98 -20.12 0.75
C GLN A 12 -10.95 -18.94 0.73
N ALA A 13 -12.10 -19.15 1.39
CA ALA A 13 -13.09 -18.12 1.63
C ALA A 13 -12.47 -16.86 2.27
N TRP A 14 -13.18 -15.75 2.10
CA TRP A 14 -12.81 -14.47 2.67
C TRP A 14 -12.75 -14.54 4.21
N ASP A 15 -11.59 -14.25 4.80
CA ASP A 15 -11.34 -14.29 6.26
C ASP A 15 -10.82 -12.96 6.82
N PHE A 16 -10.83 -11.91 6.00
CA PHE A 16 -10.29 -10.60 6.34
C PHE A 16 -11.39 -9.69 6.91
N GLY A 17 -11.21 -9.20 8.15
CA GLY A 17 -12.12 -8.23 8.76
C GLY A 17 -13.49 -8.80 9.13
N ASP A 18 -13.54 -10.09 9.52
CA ASP A 18 -14.71 -10.86 9.96
C ASP A 18 -15.83 -11.08 8.93
N PHE A 19 -15.87 -10.32 7.84
CA PHE A 19 -16.82 -10.46 6.74
C PHE A 19 -16.25 -9.89 5.42
N PRO A 20 -16.80 -10.27 4.25
CA PRO A 20 -16.38 -9.74 2.94
C PRO A 20 -16.29 -8.22 2.87
N TYR A 21 -15.12 -7.71 2.48
CA TYR A 21 -14.80 -6.27 2.43
C TYR A 21 -14.96 -5.56 3.79
N GLY A 22 -14.83 -6.30 4.88
CA GLY A 22 -14.60 -5.78 6.23
C GLY A 22 -13.22 -5.15 6.37
N LEU A 23 -13.02 -4.34 7.40
CA LEU A 23 -11.76 -3.66 7.68
C LEU A 23 -11.10 -4.25 8.93
N GLU A 24 -9.83 -4.63 8.81
CA GLU A 24 -8.99 -4.95 9.97
C GLU A 24 -8.20 -3.72 10.43
N PRO A 25 -8.18 -3.40 11.73
CA PRO A 25 -7.24 -2.42 12.27
C PRO A 25 -5.79 -2.81 11.96
N LEU A 26 -4.95 -1.83 11.63
CA LEU A 26 -3.52 -2.04 11.44
C LEU A 26 -2.79 -1.64 12.71
N THR A 27 -2.08 -2.55 13.36
CA THR A 27 -1.16 -2.19 14.44
C THR A 27 0.20 -1.86 13.84
N MET A 28 0.74 -0.69 14.18
CA MET A 28 2.05 -0.21 13.76
C MET A 28 2.94 0.13 14.97
N PRO A 29 4.27 0.09 14.83
CA PRO A 29 5.19 0.61 15.82
C PRO A 29 4.91 2.08 16.16
N LEU A 30 5.31 2.50 17.36
CA LEU A 30 5.32 3.91 17.75
C LEU A 30 6.11 4.73 16.72
N ALA A 31 5.51 5.81 16.25
CA ALA A 31 6.12 6.68 15.24
C ALA A 31 7.53 7.13 15.64
N GLY A 32 8.48 7.01 14.70
CA GLY A 32 9.87 7.42 14.91
C GLY A 32 10.71 6.47 15.78
N LYS A 33 10.15 5.36 16.30
CA LYS A 33 10.93 4.35 17.03
C LYS A 33 11.31 3.20 16.09
N ALA A 34 12.60 2.95 15.95
CA ALA A 34 13.13 1.89 15.10
C ALA A 34 12.90 0.49 15.67
N ARG A 35 12.69 0.32 16.99
CA ARG A 35 12.56 -1.00 17.63
C ARG A 35 11.47 -1.03 18.71
N ALA A 36 10.86 -2.20 18.87
CA ALA A 36 9.95 -2.50 19.97
C ALA A 36 10.66 -2.31 21.32
N LEU A 37 9.95 -1.76 22.29
CA LEU A 37 10.43 -1.67 23.66
C LEU A 37 10.14 -3.01 24.35
N ALA A 38 11.19 -3.66 24.89
CA ALA A 38 11.02 -4.89 25.66
C ALA A 38 10.13 -4.65 26.89
N GLY A 39 9.24 -5.61 27.19
CA GLY A 39 8.45 -5.63 28.43
C GLY A 39 7.06 -4.99 28.37
N VAL A 40 6.56 -4.59 27.19
CA VAL A 40 5.17 -4.13 27.02
C VAL A 40 4.35 -5.24 26.36
N VAL A 41 3.16 -5.51 26.90
CA VAL A 41 2.20 -6.45 26.29
C VAL A 41 1.77 -5.89 24.94
N ALA A 42 2.17 -6.56 23.86
CA ALA A 42 1.71 -6.23 22.52
C ALA A 42 0.23 -6.61 22.37
N PRO A 43 -0.56 -5.83 21.62
CA PRO A 43 -1.92 -6.23 21.27
C PRO A 43 -1.88 -7.54 20.48
N GLU A 44 -2.88 -8.40 20.70
CA GLU A 44 -3.05 -9.61 19.91
C GLU A 44 -3.37 -9.21 18.46
N VAL A 45 -2.62 -9.79 17.52
CA VAL A 45 -2.80 -9.59 16.09
C VAL A 45 -3.30 -10.92 15.51
N PRO A 46 -4.31 -10.92 14.61
CA PRO A 46 -4.79 -12.14 14.00
C PRO A 46 -3.64 -12.96 13.36
N PRO A 47 -3.63 -14.28 13.56
CA PRO A 47 -2.58 -15.13 12.99
C PRO A 47 -2.62 -15.10 11.46
N CYS A 48 -1.48 -15.41 10.84
CA CYS A 48 -1.36 -15.55 9.39
C CYS A 48 -0.57 -16.82 9.10
N ASP A 49 -1.17 -17.75 8.35
CA ASP A 49 -0.42 -18.86 7.76
C ASP A 49 0.38 -18.29 6.58
N VAL A 50 1.65 -17.97 6.84
CA VAL A 50 2.56 -17.31 5.88
C VAL A 50 2.73 -18.16 4.63
N ASP A 51 2.92 -19.47 4.78
CA ASP A 51 3.15 -20.37 3.65
C ASP A 51 1.91 -20.48 2.77
N HIS A 52 0.73 -20.64 3.39
CA HIS A 52 -0.53 -20.69 2.68
C HIS A 52 -0.80 -19.38 1.91
N VAL A 53 -0.68 -18.23 2.57
CA VAL A 53 -0.87 -16.92 1.93
C VAL A 53 0.09 -16.71 0.77
N CYS A 54 1.37 -17.07 0.93
CA CYS A 54 2.34 -16.97 -0.16
C CYS A 54 2.00 -17.90 -1.33
N ALA A 55 1.51 -19.11 -1.07
CA ALA A 55 1.08 -20.03 -2.11
C ALA A 55 -0.14 -19.48 -2.88
N GLU A 56 -1.12 -18.95 -2.16
CA GLU A 56 -2.34 -18.36 -2.73
C GLU A 56 -2.04 -17.12 -3.58
N LEU A 57 -1.18 -16.22 -3.10
CA LEU A 57 -0.79 -15.02 -3.85
C LEU A 57 -0.12 -15.38 -5.19
N ARG A 58 0.68 -16.45 -5.25
CA ARG A 58 1.26 -16.93 -6.51
C ARG A 58 0.20 -17.45 -7.49
N LEU A 59 -0.94 -17.96 -7.01
CA LEU A 59 -2.06 -18.36 -7.87
C LEU A 59 -2.83 -17.13 -8.40
N LEU A 60 -2.86 -16.05 -7.61
CA LEU A 60 -3.61 -14.82 -7.89
C LEU A 60 -2.79 -13.72 -8.60
N ASP A 61 -1.52 -13.97 -8.93
CA ASP A 61 -0.60 -12.95 -9.46
C ASP A 61 -0.93 -12.47 -10.89
N GLY A 62 -1.92 -13.08 -11.54
CA GLY A 62 -2.37 -12.80 -12.90
C GLY A 62 -1.45 -13.32 -14.01
N GLY A 63 -0.40 -14.07 -13.65
CA GLY A 63 0.57 -14.68 -14.56
C GLY A 63 0.05 -15.94 -15.26
N THR A 64 -0.80 -16.71 -14.59
CA THR A 64 -1.49 -17.87 -15.18
C THR A 64 -2.86 -17.45 -15.72
N ARG A 65 -2.98 -17.37 -17.05
CA ARG A 65 -4.24 -17.09 -17.78
C ARG A 65 -5.39 -18.07 -17.49
N ASP A 66 -5.10 -19.17 -16.78
CA ASP A 66 -6.06 -20.22 -16.39
C ASP A 66 -6.37 -20.22 -14.88
N ALA A 67 -6.02 -19.17 -14.13
CA ALA A 67 -6.58 -18.99 -12.80
C ALA A 67 -8.11 -18.89 -12.96
N GLY A 68 -8.81 -19.96 -12.61
CA GLY A 68 -10.23 -20.11 -12.82
C GLY A 68 -11.04 -18.97 -12.19
N ARG A 69 -12.33 -18.92 -12.51
CA ARG A 69 -13.25 -18.07 -11.74
C ARG A 69 -13.33 -18.61 -10.32
N PHE A 70 -12.69 -17.92 -9.38
CA PHE A 70 -12.83 -18.18 -7.95
C PHE A 70 -14.23 -17.74 -7.49
N ASP A 71 -14.88 -18.57 -6.69
CA ASP A 71 -16.15 -18.22 -6.06
C ASP A 71 -15.88 -17.31 -4.85
N LEU A 72 -15.58 -16.04 -5.15
CA LEU A 72 -15.23 -15.03 -4.15
C LEU A 72 -16.44 -14.20 -3.78
N ALA A 73 -16.51 -13.85 -2.50
CA ALA A 73 -17.55 -12.97 -2.02
C ALA A 73 -17.51 -11.61 -2.77
N SER A 74 -18.70 -11.13 -3.11
CA SER A 74 -18.88 -9.82 -3.75
C SER A 74 -19.20 -8.76 -2.70
N PRO A 75 -18.77 -7.50 -2.92
CA PRO A 75 -19.11 -6.40 -2.03
C PRO A 75 -20.62 -6.12 -2.10
N ALA A 76 -21.23 -5.67 -1.00
CA ALA A 76 -22.65 -5.32 -0.98
C ALA A 76 -22.95 -4.08 -1.84
N THR A 77 -21.99 -3.14 -1.91
CA THR A 77 -22.07 -1.92 -2.73
C THR A 77 -20.68 -1.53 -3.26
N TYR A 78 -20.65 -0.71 -4.32
CA TYR A 78 -19.38 -0.11 -4.78
C TYR A 78 -18.78 0.86 -3.75
N GLU A 79 -19.61 1.55 -2.94
CA GLU A 79 -19.11 2.38 -1.84
C GLU A 79 -18.31 1.55 -0.84
N GLN A 80 -18.81 0.37 -0.45
CA GLN A 80 -18.09 -0.55 0.43
C GLN A 80 -16.78 -1.00 -0.21
N LEU A 81 -16.82 -1.40 -1.49
CA LEU A 81 -15.63 -1.82 -2.22
C LEU A 81 -14.55 -0.75 -2.24
N PHE A 82 -14.87 0.47 -2.68
CA PHE A 82 -13.87 1.52 -2.82
C PHE A 82 -13.43 2.11 -1.48
N TRP A 83 -14.29 2.09 -0.46
CA TRP A 83 -13.87 2.37 0.92
C TRP A 83 -12.86 1.34 1.43
N PHE A 84 -13.14 0.04 1.20
CA PHE A 84 -12.22 -1.05 1.50
C PHE A 84 -10.87 -0.85 0.81
N ARG A 85 -10.86 -0.62 -0.51
CA ARG A 85 -9.63 -0.36 -1.28
C ARG A 85 -8.86 0.84 -0.75
N TRP A 86 -9.58 1.91 -0.39
CA TRP A 86 -8.97 3.13 0.13
C TRP A 86 -8.26 2.85 1.46
N ILE A 87 -8.93 2.24 2.43
CA ILE A 87 -8.35 1.95 3.75
C ILE A 87 -7.24 0.90 3.65
N THR A 88 -7.52 -0.26 3.04
CA THR A 88 -6.59 -1.39 2.97
C THR A 88 -5.33 -1.04 2.17
N GLY A 89 -5.46 -0.36 1.02
CA GLY A 89 -4.32 0.06 0.20
C GLY A 89 -3.37 1.03 0.94
N HIS A 90 -3.92 1.96 1.73
CA HIS A 90 -3.12 2.85 2.56
C HIS A 90 -2.47 2.12 3.74
N GLN A 91 -3.18 1.18 4.38
CA GLN A 91 -2.59 0.36 5.43
C GLN A 91 -1.41 -0.49 4.91
N VAL A 92 -1.52 -1.09 3.72
CA VAL A 92 -0.39 -1.77 3.06
C VAL A 92 0.76 -0.79 2.85
N THR A 93 0.48 0.42 2.37
CA THR A 93 1.48 1.48 2.17
C THR A 93 2.23 1.79 3.48
N PHE A 94 1.55 1.88 4.62
CA PHE A 94 2.19 2.17 5.90
C PHE A 94 3.14 1.05 6.34
N ALA A 95 2.72 -0.21 6.17
CA ALA A 95 3.58 -1.37 6.43
C ALA A 95 4.81 -1.37 5.51
N LEU A 96 4.64 -1.08 4.22
CA LEU A 96 5.76 -0.94 3.27
C LEU A 96 6.73 0.17 3.69
N TRP A 97 6.21 1.34 4.08
CA TRP A 97 7.05 2.44 4.57
C TRP A 97 7.84 2.08 5.81
N ARG A 98 7.23 1.31 6.72
CA ARG A 98 7.91 0.81 7.90
C ARG A 98 9.05 -0.14 7.55
N LEU A 99 8.81 -1.13 6.69
CA LEU A 99 9.84 -2.09 6.28
C LEU A 99 10.95 -1.45 5.45
N MET A 100 10.63 -0.50 4.56
CA MET A 100 11.63 0.34 3.90
C MET A 100 12.42 1.17 4.93
N GLY A 101 11.74 1.80 5.88
CA GLY A 101 12.36 2.61 6.93
C GLY A 101 13.38 1.82 7.75
N ALA A 102 13.08 0.55 8.08
CA ALA A 102 14.00 -0.35 8.76
C ALA A 102 15.27 -0.61 7.94
N LEU A 103 15.13 -0.99 6.65
CA LEU A 103 16.28 -1.16 5.74
C LEU A 103 17.10 0.12 5.60
N LEU A 104 16.41 1.25 5.45
CA LEU A 104 17.05 2.55 5.28
C LEU A 104 17.80 3.01 6.53
N ALA A 105 17.40 2.59 7.72
CA ALA A 105 18.08 2.89 8.98
C ALA A 105 19.39 2.10 9.14
N GLU A 106 19.48 0.89 8.58
CA GLU A 106 20.70 0.07 8.57
C GLU A 106 21.75 0.57 7.58
N HIS A 107 21.33 1.36 6.58
CA HIS A 107 22.19 1.90 5.53
C HIS A 107 22.15 3.44 5.50
N PRO A 108 22.85 4.13 6.42
CA PRO A 108 22.82 5.59 6.51
C PRO A 108 23.36 6.28 5.25
N THR A 109 23.00 7.54 5.07
CA THR A 109 23.31 8.37 3.89
C THR A 109 24.80 8.41 3.52
N ASP A 110 25.67 8.43 4.53
CA ASP A 110 27.13 8.51 4.41
C ASP A 110 27.82 7.14 4.56
N GLY A 111 27.03 6.06 4.63
CA GLY A 111 27.52 4.69 4.77
C GLY A 111 27.86 4.04 3.43
N ALA A 112 28.40 2.82 3.52
CA ALA A 112 28.61 1.98 2.36
C ALA A 112 27.28 1.68 1.63
N PRO A 113 27.30 1.52 0.30
CA PRO A 113 26.13 1.14 -0.46
C PRO A 113 25.50 -0.16 0.06
N PRO A 114 24.16 -0.26 0.09
CA PRO A 114 23.51 -1.52 0.40
C PRO A 114 23.91 -2.60 -0.61
N GLY A 115 23.96 -3.85 -0.16
CA GLY A 115 24.15 -5.01 -1.04
C GLY A 115 22.97 -5.19 -2.03
N PRO A 116 23.16 -6.02 -3.06
CA PRO A 116 22.16 -6.23 -4.12
C PRO A 116 20.79 -6.64 -3.58
N ASP A 117 20.73 -7.57 -2.62
CA ASP A 117 19.48 -8.06 -2.03
C ASP A 117 18.66 -6.96 -1.34
N VAL A 118 19.34 -6.00 -0.69
CA VAL A 118 18.68 -4.87 -0.03
C VAL A 118 18.16 -3.88 -1.06
N LEU A 119 18.92 -3.63 -2.13
CA LEU A 119 18.50 -2.75 -3.22
C LEU A 119 17.28 -3.32 -3.96
N GLU A 120 17.28 -4.63 -4.25
CA GLU A 120 16.15 -5.32 -4.88
C GLU A 120 14.88 -5.26 -4.00
N ARG A 121 15.04 -5.45 -2.68
CA ARG A 121 13.94 -5.33 -1.73
C ARG A 121 13.38 -3.91 -1.66
N LEU A 122 14.25 -2.89 -1.62
CA LEU A 122 13.83 -1.49 -1.67
C LEU A 122 13.09 -1.16 -2.97
N GLU A 123 13.61 -1.61 -4.12
CA GLU A 123 12.97 -1.46 -5.42
C GLU A 123 11.57 -2.06 -5.42
N THR A 124 11.45 -3.29 -4.91
CA THR A 124 10.17 -4.02 -4.80
C THR A 124 9.17 -3.28 -3.91
N TYR A 125 9.59 -2.76 -2.77
CA TYR A 125 8.71 -1.98 -1.89
C TYR A 125 8.30 -0.63 -2.49
N VAL A 126 9.17 0.03 -3.26
CA VAL A 126 8.80 1.26 -3.99
C VAL A 126 7.78 0.95 -5.09
N HIS A 127 7.97 -0.13 -5.84
CA HIS A 127 6.96 -0.62 -6.79
C HIS A 127 5.65 -0.99 -6.08
N GLY A 128 5.74 -1.62 -4.91
CA GLY A 128 4.59 -1.93 -4.08
C GLY A 128 3.79 -0.71 -3.65
N TYR A 129 4.48 0.37 -3.29
CA TYR A 129 3.81 1.62 -2.97
C TYR A 129 3.09 2.20 -4.21
N GLY A 130 3.74 2.20 -5.38
CA GLY A 130 3.07 2.58 -6.64
C GLY A 130 1.84 1.71 -6.96
N ALA A 131 1.94 0.39 -6.76
CA ALA A 131 0.82 -0.54 -6.93
C ALA A 131 -0.35 -0.22 -5.98
N MET A 132 -0.07 0.13 -4.73
CA MET A 132 -1.12 0.52 -3.78
C MET A 132 -1.76 1.86 -4.12
N LEU A 133 -1.03 2.81 -4.70
CA LEU A 133 -1.61 4.05 -5.23
C LEU A 133 -2.59 3.78 -6.38
N LEU A 134 -2.25 2.87 -7.29
CA LEU A 134 -3.17 2.43 -8.34
C LEU A 134 -4.40 1.73 -7.76
N TYR A 135 -4.18 0.82 -6.81
CA TYR A 135 -5.23 0.06 -6.16
C TYR A 135 -6.23 0.96 -5.40
N SER A 136 -5.76 1.78 -4.45
CA SER A 136 -6.61 2.72 -3.72
C SER A 136 -7.16 3.82 -4.61
N GLY A 137 -6.36 4.24 -5.59
CA GLY A 137 -6.74 5.26 -6.56
C GLY A 137 -7.80 4.79 -7.55
N SER A 138 -7.99 3.48 -7.74
CA SER A 138 -8.88 2.92 -8.77
C SER A 138 -10.36 3.33 -8.69
N CYS A 139 -10.76 3.99 -7.60
CA CYS A 139 -12.09 4.55 -7.47
C CYS A 139 -12.44 5.55 -8.59
N PRO A 140 -13.68 5.53 -9.10
CA PRO A 140 -14.22 6.58 -9.94
C PRO A 140 -14.16 7.93 -9.23
N ARG A 141 -13.98 9.01 -10.01
CA ARG A 141 -13.92 10.39 -9.52
C ARG A 141 -15.15 10.77 -8.71
N ASP A 142 -16.33 10.33 -9.13
CA ASP A 142 -17.59 10.63 -8.45
C ASP A 142 -17.64 9.99 -7.06
N LEU A 143 -17.18 8.75 -6.92
CA LEU A 143 -17.10 8.10 -5.60
C LEU A 143 -16.01 8.73 -4.73
N TYR A 144 -14.88 9.13 -5.32
CA TYR A 144 -13.86 9.88 -4.59
C TYR A 144 -14.42 11.20 -4.03
N SER A 145 -15.17 11.95 -4.84
CA SER A 145 -15.70 13.27 -4.47
C SER A 145 -16.89 13.22 -3.51
N THR A 146 -17.68 12.15 -3.53
CA THR A 146 -18.89 12.00 -2.70
C THR A 146 -18.69 11.19 -1.42
N LEU A 147 -17.73 10.25 -1.41
CA LEU A 147 -17.48 9.36 -0.27
C LEU A 147 -16.14 9.66 0.43
N ILE A 148 -15.03 9.50 -0.30
CA ILE A 148 -13.68 9.47 0.27
C ILE A 148 -13.26 10.85 0.74
N ARG A 149 -13.30 11.85 -0.16
CA ARG A 149 -12.85 13.21 0.12
C ARG A 149 -13.69 13.88 1.22
N PRO A 150 -15.04 13.78 1.25
CA PRO A 150 -15.83 14.29 2.36
C PRO A 150 -15.54 13.59 3.69
N ALA A 151 -15.24 12.29 3.69
CA ALA A 151 -14.83 11.58 4.90
C ALA A 151 -13.50 12.11 5.46
N MET A 152 -12.50 12.36 4.60
CA MET A 152 -11.23 12.97 5.00
C MET A 152 -11.43 14.40 5.52
N PHE A 153 -12.26 15.19 4.83
CA PHE A 153 -12.57 16.58 5.23
C PHE A 153 -13.26 16.65 6.60
N ARG A 154 -14.15 15.69 6.91
CA ARG A 154 -14.81 15.58 8.22
C ARG A 154 -13.82 15.35 9.36
N GLN A 155 -12.69 14.68 9.11
CA GLN A 155 -11.62 14.57 10.10
C GLN A 155 -10.91 15.91 10.29
N HIS A 156 -10.52 16.55 9.18
CA HIS A 156 -9.89 17.86 9.19
C HIS A 156 -9.86 18.49 7.79
N ARG A 157 -10.08 19.80 7.67
CA ARG A 157 -10.06 20.52 6.38
C ARG A 157 -8.76 20.35 5.59
N GLY A 158 -7.62 20.51 6.25
CA GLY A 158 -6.29 20.30 5.66
C GLY A 158 -5.79 18.85 5.58
N PHE A 159 -6.66 17.83 5.69
CA PHE A 159 -6.23 16.41 5.73
C PHE A 159 -5.28 16.08 4.58
N SER A 160 -4.11 15.56 4.91
CA SER A 160 -3.01 15.39 3.97
C SER A 160 -2.22 14.12 4.27
N GLY A 161 -1.77 13.44 3.22
CA GLY A 161 -0.79 12.34 3.31
C GLY A 161 0.53 12.74 3.98
N THR A 162 0.85 14.05 4.03
CA THR A 162 2.04 14.55 4.74
C THR A 162 1.97 14.40 6.27
N TRP A 163 0.79 14.08 6.82
CA TRP A 163 0.60 13.83 8.25
C TRP A 163 0.92 12.40 8.66
N ALA A 164 1.13 11.50 7.69
CA ALA A 164 1.46 10.12 7.94
C ALA A 164 2.77 9.99 8.74
N PRO A 165 2.75 9.40 9.94
CA PRO A 165 3.94 9.33 10.80
C PRO A 165 5.08 8.51 10.18
N ASP A 166 4.74 7.45 9.44
CA ASP A 166 5.73 6.52 8.87
C ASP A 166 6.39 7.06 7.59
N PHE A 167 5.73 7.99 6.89
CA PHE A 167 6.27 8.57 5.66
C PHE A 167 7.60 9.31 5.87
N HIS A 168 7.79 9.89 7.07
CA HIS A 168 9.05 10.57 7.43
C HIS A 168 10.29 9.70 7.16
N GLN A 169 10.22 8.39 7.46
CA GLN A 169 11.36 7.47 7.42
C GLN A 169 11.83 7.20 5.99
N VAL A 170 10.91 7.29 5.03
CA VAL A 170 11.14 6.99 3.61
C VAL A 170 11.14 8.23 2.73
N ARG A 171 10.79 9.40 3.28
CA ARG A 171 10.60 10.64 2.55
C ARG A 171 11.82 11.06 1.75
N SER A 172 13.03 10.86 2.27
CA SER A 172 14.27 11.20 1.56
C SER A 172 14.42 10.37 0.29
N LEU A 173 14.26 9.04 0.40
CA LEU A 173 14.26 8.12 -0.74
C LEU A 173 13.20 8.51 -1.78
N LEU A 174 11.94 8.63 -1.35
CA LEU A 174 10.79 8.82 -2.26
C LEU A 174 10.75 10.22 -2.89
N ARG A 175 11.43 11.22 -2.31
CA ARG A 175 11.60 12.55 -2.92
C ARG A 175 12.90 12.67 -3.72
N GLY A 176 13.62 11.57 -3.97
CA GLY A 176 14.90 11.57 -4.66
C GLY A 176 15.99 12.37 -3.94
N ARG A 177 15.86 12.59 -2.63
CA ARG A 177 16.79 13.41 -1.83
C ARG A 177 17.86 12.54 -1.15
N SER A 178 19.12 12.87 -1.47
CA SER A 178 20.35 12.69 -0.69
C SER A 178 20.54 11.36 0.09
N ARG A 179 20.86 10.31 -0.66
CA ARG A 179 21.73 9.21 -0.19
C ARG A 179 22.90 9.10 -1.14
N GLY A 180 24.14 9.13 -0.65
CA GLY A 180 25.33 9.10 -1.51
C GLY A 180 25.32 7.90 -2.45
N TRP A 181 24.99 6.73 -1.88
CA TRP A 181 24.87 5.47 -2.60
C TRP A 181 23.73 5.43 -3.62
N LEU A 182 22.69 6.26 -3.51
CA LEU A 182 21.58 6.28 -4.48
C LEU A 182 22.03 6.82 -5.84
N ARG A 183 23.19 7.48 -5.93
CA ARG A 183 23.78 7.95 -7.19
C ARG A 183 24.60 6.88 -7.90
N GLU A 184 24.88 5.76 -7.23
CA GLU A 184 25.70 4.70 -7.79
C GLU A 184 24.94 3.88 -8.84
N ARG A 185 25.70 3.22 -9.73
CA ARG A 185 25.09 2.41 -10.79
C ARG A 185 24.29 1.22 -10.24
N SER A 186 24.74 0.66 -9.12
CA SER A 186 24.06 -0.43 -8.40
C SER A 186 22.62 -0.05 -7.99
N ALA A 187 22.37 1.21 -7.67
CA ALA A 187 21.05 1.69 -7.22
C ALA A 187 20.12 2.14 -8.37
N ALA A 188 20.44 1.80 -9.63
CA ALA A 188 19.65 2.24 -10.80
C ALA A 188 18.20 1.75 -10.76
N GLY A 189 17.95 0.51 -10.35
CA GLY A 189 16.59 -0.05 -10.25
C GLY A 189 15.73 0.70 -9.24
N VAL A 190 16.27 0.99 -8.05
CA VAL A 190 15.60 1.79 -7.01
C VAL A 190 15.24 3.19 -7.53
N ARG A 191 16.15 3.87 -8.26
CA ARG A 191 15.86 5.19 -8.85
C ARG A 191 14.72 5.11 -9.87
N ALA A 192 14.77 4.15 -10.78
CA ALA A 192 13.73 3.95 -11.78
C ALA A 192 12.37 3.63 -11.13
N ALA A 193 12.36 2.85 -10.04
CA ALA A 193 11.15 2.58 -9.28
C ALA A 193 10.58 3.86 -8.62
N VAL A 194 11.43 4.73 -8.06
CA VAL A 194 11.01 6.02 -7.49
C VAL A 194 10.41 6.93 -8.55
N GLU A 195 11.04 7.02 -9.73
CA GLU A 195 10.53 7.80 -10.87
C GLU A 195 9.16 7.28 -11.32
N ALA A 196 9.02 5.96 -11.49
CA ALA A 196 7.76 5.32 -11.84
C ALA A 196 6.65 5.58 -10.80
N HIS A 197 6.99 5.47 -9.51
CA HIS A 197 6.08 5.81 -8.41
C HIS A 197 5.62 7.28 -8.48
N CYS A 198 6.54 8.23 -8.72
CA CYS A 198 6.18 9.64 -8.80
C CYS A 198 5.20 9.91 -9.95
N ALA A 199 5.45 9.33 -11.13
CA ALA A 199 4.53 9.44 -12.27
C ALA A 199 3.15 8.84 -11.97
N ILE A 200 3.10 7.65 -11.35
CA ILE A 200 1.84 7.03 -10.91
C ILE A 200 1.08 7.93 -9.92
N HIS A 201 1.78 8.48 -8.92
CA HIS A 201 1.18 9.36 -7.92
C HIS A 201 0.59 10.62 -8.56
N GLU A 202 1.33 11.27 -9.47
CA GLU A 202 0.88 12.45 -10.21
C GLU A 202 -0.37 12.16 -11.04
N GLU A 203 -0.40 11.06 -11.78
CA GLU A 203 -1.55 10.66 -12.59
C GLU A 203 -2.79 10.31 -11.77
N VAL A 204 -2.62 9.56 -10.66
CA VAL A 204 -3.73 9.27 -9.74
C VAL A 204 -4.30 10.57 -9.16
N ALA A 205 -3.42 11.52 -8.77
CA ALA A 205 -3.85 12.81 -8.26
C ALA A 205 -4.59 13.64 -9.34
N ALA A 206 -4.05 13.72 -10.56
CA ALA A 206 -4.67 14.44 -11.67
C ALA A 206 -6.05 13.87 -12.05
N ARG A 207 -6.21 12.55 -11.99
CA ARG A 207 -7.51 11.90 -12.28
C ARG A 207 -8.55 12.16 -11.20
N LEU A 208 -8.19 12.01 -9.92
CA LEU A 208 -9.12 12.13 -8.80
C LEU A 208 -9.42 13.58 -8.42
N VAL A 209 -8.48 14.50 -8.65
CA VAL A 209 -8.59 15.92 -8.29
C VAL A 209 -8.10 16.80 -9.47
N PRO A 210 -8.85 16.84 -10.59
CA PRO A 210 -8.40 17.49 -11.83
C PRO A 210 -8.21 19.01 -11.69
N GLU A 211 -8.96 19.67 -10.81
CA GLU A 211 -8.79 21.10 -10.55
C GLU A 211 -7.54 21.41 -9.68
N GLY A 212 -6.74 20.37 -9.37
CA GLY A 212 -5.41 20.49 -8.77
C GLY A 212 -5.39 20.94 -7.32
N ARG A 213 -6.48 21.45 -6.74
CA ARG A 213 -6.52 21.88 -5.34
C ARG A 213 -6.60 20.66 -4.43
N SER A 214 -5.44 20.20 -3.95
CA SER A 214 -5.38 19.32 -2.79
C SER A 214 -6.17 19.94 -1.63
N LEU A 215 -6.77 19.14 -0.75
CA LEU A 215 -7.36 19.61 0.52
C LEU A 215 -6.40 20.55 1.29
N LEU A 216 -5.09 20.27 1.19
CA LEU A 216 -4.05 21.14 1.73
C LEU A 216 -4.07 22.52 1.06
N GLN A 217 -4.14 22.60 -0.27
CA GLN A 217 -4.17 23.86 -1.02
C GLN A 217 -5.48 24.63 -0.86
N GLU A 218 -6.62 23.95 -0.71
CA GLU A 218 -7.89 24.60 -0.36
C GLU A 218 -7.83 25.24 1.04
N SER A 219 -7.09 24.62 1.97
CA SER A 219 -6.89 25.15 3.32
C SER A 219 -5.81 26.24 3.42
N ILE A 220 -4.96 26.45 2.40
CA ILE A 220 -3.88 27.47 2.44
C ILE A 220 -4.42 28.89 2.55
N GLY A 221 -5.67 29.16 2.12
CA GLY A 221 -6.36 30.42 2.39
C GLY A 221 -6.49 30.75 3.89
N GLU A 222 -6.40 29.76 4.78
CA GLU A 222 -6.59 29.87 6.24
C GLU A 222 -5.31 29.57 7.06
N ALA A 223 -4.14 29.39 6.41
CA ALA A 223 -2.81 29.00 6.92
C ALA A 223 -2.49 27.49 6.89
N PRO A 224 -1.31 27.09 6.40
CA PRO A 224 -0.94 25.69 6.22
C PRO A 224 -0.76 24.96 7.56
N VAL A 225 -1.52 23.87 7.76
CA VAL A 225 -1.38 23.00 8.94
C VAL A 225 -0.13 22.14 8.83
N ARG A 226 0.84 22.39 9.72
CA ARG A 226 2.08 21.62 9.79
C ARG A 226 1.84 20.25 10.45
N PRO A 227 2.58 19.20 10.02
CA PRO A 227 2.57 17.92 10.72
C PRO A 227 2.90 18.09 12.20
N SER A 228 2.11 17.46 13.06
CA SER A 228 2.23 17.45 14.52
C SER A 228 1.76 16.10 15.08
N GLN A 229 1.96 15.87 16.38
CA GLN A 229 1.42 14.67 17.04
C GLN A 229 -0.11 14.58 16.93
N ARG A 230 -0.82 15.72 16.97
CA ARG A 230 -2.28 15.74 16.80
C ARG A 230 -2.70 15.30 15.40
N THR A 231 -2.06 15.84 14.36
CA THR A 231 -2.40 15.46 12.97
C THR A 231 -2.05 14.00 12.69
N ALA A 232 -0.99 13.48 13.31
CA ALA A 232 -0.62 12.06 13.27
C ALA A 232 -1.72 11.17 13.85
N VAL A 233 -2.28 11.52 15.02
CA VAL A 233 -3.39 10.78 15.63
C VAL A 233 -4.64 10.81 14.76
N LEU A 234 -4.99 11.95 14.17
CA LEU A 234 -6.12 12.06 13.24
C LEU A 234 -5.92 11.18 12.00
N TYR A 235 -4.70 11.17 11.47
CA TYR A 235 -4.34 10.37 10.31
C TYR A 235 -4.42 8.87 10.63
N ASP A 236 -3.82 8.44 11.74
CA ASP A 236 -3.89 7.05 12.20
C ASP A 236 -5.35 6.63 12.47
N ASN A 237 -6.16 7.48 13.11
CA ASN A 237 -7.57 7.17 13.38
C ASN A 237 -8.38 6.98 12.09
N PHE A 238 -8.21 7.86 11.09
CA PHE A 238 -8.92 7.75 9.81
C PHE A 238 -8.63 6.43 9.11
N PHE A 239 -7.38 5.95 9.17
CA PHE A 239 -6.96 4.69 8.54
C PHE A 239 -7.02 3.48 9.48
N MET A 240 -7.67 3.60 10.64
CA MET A 240 -7.81 2.53 11.63
C MET A 240 -6.46 1.93 12.08
N THR A 241 -5.46 2.79 12.25
CA THR A 241 -4.10 2.42 12.68
C THR A 241 -3.95 2.58 14.19
N LEU A 242 -3.55 1.51 14.87
CA LEU A 242 -3.18 1.50 16.28
C LEU A 242 -1.66 1.57 16.42
N ARG A 243 -1.17 2.29 17.44
CA ARG A 243 0.27 2.40 17.71
C ARG A 243 0.64 1.63 18.95
N ALA A 244 1.47 0.60 18.81
CA ALA A 244 1.90 -0.29 19.89
C ALA A 244 3.36 -0.71 19.71
N PRO A 245 4.06 -1.19 20.76
CA PRO A 245 5.44 -1.66 20.67
C PRO A 245 5.50 -3.06 20.04
N ILE A 246 5.15 -3.16 18.77
CA ILE A 246 5.22 -4.39 17.98
C ILE A 246 6.51 -4.46 17.15
N SER A 247 6.86 -5.66 16.70
CA SER A 247 8.02 -5.90 15.88
C SER A 247 7.75 -5.79 14.38
N ASP A 248 8.83 -5.70 13.58
CA ASP A 248 8.70 -5.71 12.11
C ASP A 248 8.17 -7.05 11.58
N GLY A 249 8.43 -8.17 12.28
CA GLY A 249 7.80 -9.46 11.98
C GLY A 249 6.28 -9.43 12.14
N THR A 250 5.79 -8.78 13.20
CA THR A 250 4.35 -8.57 13.41
C THR A 250 3.73 -7.65 12.34
N VAL A 251 4.46 -6.62 11.91
CA VAL A 251 4.05 -5.77 10.77
C VAL A 251 3.99 -6.59 9.48
N ALA A 252 4.96 -7.47 9.23
CA ALA A 252 5.01 -8.31 8.04
C ALA A 252 3.86 -9.33 7.97
N VAL A 253 3.49 -9.95 9.11
CA VAL A 253 2.30 -10.81 9.24
C VAL A 253 1.02 -10.05 8.85
N GLN A 254 0.84 -8.83 9.37
CA GLN A 254 -0.32 -7.99 9.04
C GLN A 254 -0.33 -7.52 7.58
N LEU A 255 0.86 -7.30 7.00
CA LEU A 255 1.05 -6.97 5.59
C LEU A 255 0.60 -8.14 4.71
N LEU A 256 1.01 -9.37 5.03
CA LEU A 256 0.62 -10.57 4.27
C LEU A 256 -0.90 -10.77 4.22
N ARG A 257 -1.59 -10.66 5.37
CA ARG A 257 -3.07 -10.72 5.43
C ARG A 257 -3.73 -9.69 4.49
N ARG A 258 -3.20 -8.47 4.45
CA ARG A 258 -3.72 -7.40 3.59
C ARG A 258 -3.42 -7.62 2.12
N LEU A 259 -2.21 -8.10 1.79
CA LEU A 259 -1.85 -8.45 0.42
C LEU A 259 -2.74 -9.57 -0.11
N ARG A 260 -3.06 -10.58 0.71
CA ARG A 260 -4.07 -11.61 0.40
C ARG A 260 -5.41 -10.97 0.07
N ALA A 261 -5.94 -10.12 0.95
CA ALA A 261 -7.23 -9.46 0.75
C ALA A 261 -7.26 -8.59 -0.52
N VAL A 262 -6.17 -7.89 -0.83
CA VAL A 262 -6.02 -7.13 -2.08
C VAL A 262 -6.03 -8.05 -3.30
N ALA A 263 -5.31 -9.17 -3.27
CA ALA A 263 -5.28 -10.11 -4.38
C ALA A 263 -6.64 -10.79 -4.62
N LEU A 264 -7.35 -11.17 -3.55
CA LEU A 264 -8.71 -11.71 -3.63
C LEU A 264 -9.69 -10.69 -4.24
N ASP A 265 -9.66 -9.44 -3.79
CA ASP A 265 -10.47 -8.38 -4.38
C ASP A 265 -10.15 -8.19 -5.88
N LEU A 266 -8.87 -8.13 -6.24
CA LEU A 266 -8.47 -7.96 -7.65
C LEU A 266 -8.89 -9.14 -8.52
N ALA A 267 -8.86 -10.36 -7.99
CA ALA A 267 -9.34 -11.54 -8.69
C ALA A 267 -10.87 -11.53 -8.86
N ALA A 268 -11.62 -11.02 -7.86
CA ALA A 268 -13.07 -10.94 -7.90
C ALA A 268 -13.59 -9.81 -8.80
N ASN A 269 -13.00 -8.61 -8.70
CA ASN A 269 -13.56 -7.38 -9.27
C ASN A 269 -12.70 -6.78 -10.39
N GLY A 270 -11.45 -7.22 -10.54
CA GLY A 270 -10.45 -6.52 -11.34
C GLY A 270 -10.09 -5.15 -10.77
N LEU A 271 -9.16 -4.42 -11.41
CA LEU A 271 -8.75 -3.10 -10.92
C LEU A 271 -9.83 -2.03 -11.14
N TYR A 272 -10.59 -2.08 -12.24
CA TYR A 272 -11.57 -1.05 -12.60
C TYR A 272 -12.96 -1.66 -12.86
N PRO A 273 -13.69 -2.11 -11.82
CA PRO A 273 -14.97 -2.79 -11.98
C PRO A 273 -16.08 -1.90 -12.59
N LEU A 274 -15.91 -0.58 -12.54
CA LEU A 274 -16.81 0.42 -13.14
C LEU A 274 -16.22 1.11 -14.38
N GLY A 275 -15.10 0.61 -14.90
CA GLY A 275 -14.30 1.31 -15.91
C GLY A 275 -13.31 2.31 -15.31
N ARG A 276 -12.39 2.78 -16.14
CA ARG A 276 -11.33 3.74 -15.77
C ARG A 276 -11.69 5.12 -16.31
N ASP A 277 -11.82 6.11 -15.42
CA ASP A 277 -11.95 7.51 -15.83
C ASP A 277 -10.68 7.97 -16.54
N ALA A 278 -10.83 8.72 -17.63
CA ALA A 278 -9.70 9.38 -18.28
C ALA A 278 -9.11 10.47 -17.37
N ALA A 279 -7.78 10.56 -17.31
CA ALA A 279 -7.11 11.71 -16.73
C ALA A 279 -7.28 12.93 -17.68
N VAL A 280 -7.41 14.12 -17.11
CA VAL A 280 -7.70 15.35 -17.89
C VAL A 280 -6.51 15.77 -18.76
N ASP A 281 -5.28 15.54 -18.27
CA ASP A 281 -4.02 15.91 -18.93
C ASP A 281 -3.04 14.73 -19.04
N GLU A 282 -3.56 13.51 -19.30
CA GLU A 282 -2.74 12.30 -19.36
C GLU A 282 -1.72 12.40 -20.51
N THR A 283 -0.43 12.37 -20.20
CA THR A 283 0.61 12.30 -21.24
C THR A 283 0.80 10.85 -21.70
N PRO A 284 1.17 10.58 -22.97
CA PRO A 284 1.39 9.21 -23.43
C PRO A 284 2.45 8.44 -22.63
N ALA A 285 3.49 9.13 -22.14
CA ALA A 285 4.54 8.53 -21.33
C ALA A 285 4.04 8.14 -19.93
N ALA A 286 3.28 9.02 -19.28
CA ALA A 286 2.69 8.75 -17.97
C ALA A 286 1.60 7.66 -18.07
N ALA A 287 0.77 7.68 -19.11
CA ALA A 287 -0.19 6.63 -19.43
C ALA A 287 0.47 5.25 -19.56
N ALA A 288 1.60 5.18 -20.28
CA ALA A 288 2.35 3.95 -20.46
C ALA A 288 2.92 3.41 -19.13
N MET A 289 3.40 4.31 -18.26
CA MET A 289 3.90 3.95 -16.93
C MET A 289 2.79 3.43 -16.02
N VAL A 290 1.64 4.10 -15.99
CA VAL A 290 0.45 3.66 -15.25
C VAL A 290 -0.01 2.29 -15.76
N ALA A 291 -0.20 2.14 -17.07
CA ALA A 291 -0.63 0.87 -17.66
C ALA A 291 0.39 -0.26 -17.40
N HIS A 292 1.69 0.05 -17.34
CA HIS A 292 2.72 -0.92 -16.94
C HIS A 292 2.59 -1.33 -15.47
N GLY A 293 2.33 -0.37 -14.57
CA GLY A 293 2.06 -0.62 -13.17
C GLY A 293 0.81 -1.49 -12.97
N GLU A 294 -0.29 -1.17 -13.65
CA GLU A 294 -1.54 -1.91 -13.61
C GLU A 294 -1.36 -3.37 -14.03
N ARG A 295 -0.66 -3.63 -15.14
CA ARG A 295 -0.38 -5.00 -15.63
C ARG A 295 0.51 -5.80 -14.69
N ARG A 296 1.33 -5.15 -13.87
CA ARG A 296 2.27 -5.80 -12.95
C ARG A 296 1.73 -5.91 -11.53
N LEU A 297 0.55 -5.37 -11.24
CA LEU A 297 0.05 -5.21 -9.87
C LEU A 297 0.05 -6.54 -9.09
N GLY A 298 -0.51 -7.61 -9.64
CA GLY A 298 -0.51 -8.94 -9.01
C GLY A 298 0.89 -9.52 -8.75
N ARG A 299 1.80 -9.38 -9.72
CA ARG A 299 3.21 -9.79 -9.56
C ARG A 299 3.95 -8.99 -8.50
N VAL A 300 3.70 -7.69 -8.43
CA VAL A 300 4.29 -6.80 -7.42
C VAL A 300 3.77 -7.18 -6.03
N VAL A 301 2.47 -7.43 -5.86
CA VAL A 301 1.87 -7.94 -4.62
C VAL A 301 2.54 -9.24 -4.17
N THR A 302 2.74 -10.17 -5.09
CA THR A 302 3.41 -11.46 -4.81
C THR A 302 4.89 -11.27 -4.42
N ALA A 303 5.61 -10.38 -5.11
CA ALA A 303 7.02 -10.10 -4.79
C ALA A 303 7.18 -9.47 -3.40
N ILE A 304 6.30 -8.54 -3.01
CA ILE A 304 6.27 -7.98 -1.65
C ILE A 304 6.05 -9.09 -0.63
N ALA A 305 5.10 -9.99 -0.89
CA ALA A 305 4.77 -11.06 0.04
C ALA A 305 5.95 -11.99 0.31
N SER A 306 6.76 -12.31 -0.71
CA SER A 306 7.99 -13.10 -0.53
C SER A 306 8.94 -12.45 0.48
N TYR A 307 9.20 -11.14 0.37
CA TYR A 307 10.06 -10.45 1.34
C TYR A 307 9.40 -10.26 2.71
N ALA A 308 8.10 -10.06 2.77
CA ALA A 308 7.36 -9.99 4.03
C ALA A 308 7.40 -11.33 4.77
N ALA A 309 7.27 -12.46 4.07
CA ALA A 309 7.38 -13.80 4.63
C ALA A 309 8.75 -14.04 5.28
N GLU A 310 9.84 -13.62 4.62
CA GLU A 310 11.18 -13.69 5.22
C GLU A 310 11.29 -12.90 6.53
N VAL A 311 10.69 -11.69 6.58
CA VAL A 311 10.70 -10.85 7.79
C VAL A 311 9.85 -11.49 8.89
N ALA A 312 8.72 -12.10 8.54
CA ALA A 312 7.85 -12.81 9.48
C ALA A 312 8.55 -14.03 10.09
N TRP A 313 9.19 -14.88 9.26
CA TRP A 313 9.86 -16.10 9.74
C TRP A 313 11.05 -15.84 10.65
N ARG A 314 11.86 -14.79 10.37
CA ARG A 314 13.03 -14.44 11.20
C ARG A 314 12.69 -14.06 12.64
N GLN A 315 11.41 -13.86 12.97
CA GLN A 315 10.96 -13.53 14.33
C GLN A 315 10.23 -14.68 15.03
N GLY A 316 9.90 -15.76 14.31
CA GLY A 316 9.33 -16.97 14.88
C GLY A 316 10.37 -17.98 15.39
N THR A 317 11.65 -17.72 15.12
CA THR A 317 12.83 -18.49 15.58
C THR A 317 13.56 -17.74 16.69
#